data_AF-A0A6L9S6W3-F1
#
_entry.id   AF-A0A6L9S6W3-F1
#
_cell.length_a   1.000
_cell.length_b   1.000
_cell.length_c   1.000
_cell.angle_alpha   90.00
_cell.angle_beta   90.00
_cell.angle_gamma   90.00
#
_symmetry.space_group_name_H-M   'P 1'
#
loop_
_entity.id
_entity.type
_entity.pdbx_description
1 polymer ?
#
loop_
_entity_poly.entity_id
_entity_poly.type
_entity_poly.pdbx_seq_one_letter_code
_entity_poly.pdbx_strand_id
1 'polypeptide(L)'
;MRRIEIDDDVYAELERHVQGFERPNDVLRRLLLKVDTRPPRIDGVSGRRGKLMPLIEAGLIKPGEKLQHEQTRKGNVYEATVATSGEIVTVKGTYQAPSPALAALVGSQIDGWANWLHAPSGKTLRQLRLKLEQ
;
A
#
# COMPACT_ATOMS: atom_id res chain seq x y z
N MET A 1 0.22 22.88 1.41
CA MET A 1 0.59 22.98 2.83
C MET A 1 0.91 24.42 3.12
N ARG A 2 0.43 24.97 4.25
CA ARG A 2 0.81 26.32 4.71
C ARG A 2 1.69 26.18 5.94
N ARG A 3 2.72 27.01 6.05
CA ARG A 3 3.61 27.04 7.22
C ARG A 3 3.07 28.08 8.21
N ILE A 4 3.02 27.70 9.47
CA ILE A 4 2.73 28.60 10.59
C ILE A 4 3.91 28.51 11.57
N GLU A 5 4.21 29.62 12.23
CA GLU A 5 5.23 29.70 13.27
C GLU A 5 4.54 30.00 14.59
N ILE A 6 4.97 29.32 15.64
CA ILE A 6 4.47 29.43 17.00
C ILE A 6 5.66 29.58 17.94
N ASP A 7 5.45 30.20 19.08
CA ASP A 7 6.47 30.34 20.11
C ASP A 7 6.76 29.01 20.84
N ASP A 8 7.83 29.02 21.63
CA ASP A 8 8.34 27.83 22.34
C ASP A 8 7.37 27.34 23.42
N ASP A 9 6.64 28.25 24.08
CA ASP A 9 5.68 27.90 25.14
C ASP A 9 4.48 27.14 24.55
N VAL A 10 3.96 27.63 23.41
CA VAL A 10 2.88 26.97 22.67
C VAL A 10 3.36 25.64 22.09
N TYR A 11 4.60 25.57 21.60
CA TYR A 11 5.17 24.32 21.11
C TYR A 11 5.33 23.28 22.23
N ALA A 12 5.83 23.67 23.40
CA ALA A 12 5.96 22.81 24.56
C ALA A 12 4.60 22.29 25.05
N GLU A 13 3.56 23.12 25.00
CA GLU A 13 2.21 22.71 25.36
C GLU A 13 1.62 21.71 24.35
N LEU A 14 1.97 21.81 23.07
CA LEU A 14 1.59 20.81 22.06
C LEU A 14 2.25 19.45 22.34
N GLU A 15 3.54 19.43 22.70
CA GLU A 15 4.25 18.19 23.02
C GLU A 15 3.64 17.46 24.22
N ARG A 16 3.21 18.20 25.25
CA ARG A 16 2.50 17.62 26.41
C ARG A 16 1.19 16.93 26.05
N HIS A 17 0.54 17.41 25.00
CA HIS A 17 -0.73 16.86 24.52
C HIS A 17 -0.54 15.71 23.54
N VAL A 18 0.68 15.39 23.09
CA VAL A 18 0.95 14.28 22.15
C VAL A 18 0.51 12.95 22.75
N GLN A 19 -0.30 12.20 21.99
CA GLN A 19 -0.70 10.84 22.33
C GLN A 19 -0.07 9.84 21.35
N GLY A 20 0.89 9.04 21.83
CA GLY A 20 1.53 7.99 21.04
C GLY A 20 2.50 8.55 19.98
N PHE A 21 2.15 8.39 18.69
CA PHE A 21 2.99 8.80 17.54
C PHE A 21 2.38 9.99 16.77
N GLU A 22 1.60 10.84 17.44
CA GLU A 22 1.02 12.04 16.83
C GLU A 22 2.11 13.06 16.45
N ARG A 23 1.95 13.72 15.29
CA ARG A 23 2.74 14.90 14.93
C ARG A 23 2.05 16.17 15.46
N PRO A 24 2.75 17.31 15.60
CA PRO A 24 2.16 18.55 16.12
C PRO A 24 0.88 19.00 15.40
N ASN A 25 0.84 18.86 14.08
CA ASN A 25 -0.36 19.17 13.29
C ASN A 25 -1.53 18.19 13.55
N ASP A 26 -1.25 16.96 13.97
CA ASP A 26 -2.27 15.99 14.37
C ASP A 26 -2.86 16.38 15.74
N VAL A 27 -2.00 16.75 16.71
CA VAL A 27 -2.44 17.28 18.02
C VAL A 27 -3.35 18.51 17.86
N LEU A 28 -2.94 19.46 17.01
CA LEU A 28 -3.72 20.67 16.72
C LEU A 28 -5.11 20.34 16.14
N ARG A 29 -5.19 19.34 15.26
CA ARG A 29 -6.46 18.89 14.68
C ARG A 29 -7.38 18.30 15.75
N ARG A 30 -6.84 17.58 16.75
CA ARG A 30 -7.62 17.07 17.88
C ARG A 30 -8.23 18.18 18.69
N LEU A 31 -7.36 19.10 19.14
CA LEU A 31 -7.71 20.11 20.12
C LEU A 31 -8.66 21.14 19.51
N LEU A 32 -8.41 21.58 18.28
CA LEU A 32 -9.15 22.68 17.65
C LEU A 32 -10.39 22.21 16.88
N LEU A 33 -10.29 21.08 16.19
CA LEU A 33 -11.39 20.60 15.33
C LEU A 33 -12.25 19.52 16.03
N LYS A 34 -11.88 19.09 17.25
CA LYS A 34 -12.54 17.99 17.99
C LYS A 34 -12.72 16.72 17.14
N VAL A 35 -11.84 16.55 16.15
CA VAL A 35 -11.77 15.33 15.36
C VAL A 35 -10.93 14.37 16.20
N ASP A 36 -11.41 13.15 16.45
CA ASP A 36 -10.61 12.13 17.11
C ASP A 36 -9.33 11.88 16.32
N THR A 37 -8.23 12.51 16.73
CA THR A 37 -6.90 12.24 16.19
C THR A 37 -6.27 11.13 16.99
N ARG A 38 -6.97 10.01 17.16
CA ARG A 38 -6.20 8.79 16.97
C ARG A 38 -5.54 9.01 15.61
N PRO A 39 -4.19 9.03 15.47
CA PRO A 39 -3.65 8.87 14.13
C PRO A 39 -4.42 7.68 13.61
N PRO A 40 -5.09 7.75 12.44
CA PRO A 40 -5.72 6.56 11.93
C PRO A 40 -4.65 5.50 12.11
N ARG A 41 -4.96 4.42 12.86
CA ARG A 41 -4.25 3.17 12.59
C ARG A 41 -4.17 3.18 11.08
N ILE A 42 -3.02 2.95 10.50
CA ILE A 42 -2.95 2.87 9.04
C ILE A 42 -3.69 1.58 8.59
N ASP A 43 -4.82 1.23 9.22
CA ASP A 43 -6.00 0.62 8.65
C ASP A 43 -6.43 1.56 7.52
N GLY A 44 -5.91 1.27 6.32
CA GLY A 44 -5.95 2.11 5.13
C GLY A 44 -7.35 2.38 4.58
N VAL A 45 -8.13 3.22 5.25
CA VAL A 45 -9.44 3.69 4.78
C VAL A 45 -9.39 5.19 4.51
N SER A 46 -8.56 5.57 3.55
CA SER A 46 -8.72 6.82 2.80
C SER A 46 -8.42 6.52 1.33
N GLY A 47 -9.35 5.85 0.65
CA GLY A 47 -9.35 5.74 -0.82
C GLY A 47 -8.04 5.26 -1.46
N ARG A 48 -7.21 4.49 -0.74
CA ARG A 48 -5.97 3.92 -1.29
C ARG A 48 -6.36 2.72 -2.15
N ARG A 49 -6.88 3.02 -3.34
CA ARG A 49 -6.91 2.08 -4.44
C ARG A 49 -5.52 1.47 -4.52
N GLY A 50 -5.41 0.16 -4.30
CA GLY A 50 -4.12 -0.50 -4.42
C GLY A 50 -3.60 -0.33 -5.86
N LYS A 51 -2.29 -0.49 -6.06
CA LYS A 51 -1.66 -0.25 -7.36
C LYS A 51 -2.22 -1.13 -8.48
N LEU A 52 -2.95 -2.21 -8.16
CA LEU A 52 -3.65 -3.04 -9.12
C LEU A 52 -5.03 -2.51 -9.52
N MET A 53 -5.57 -1.51 -8.83
CA MET A 53 -6.92 -1.00 -9.11
C MET A 53 -7.10 -0.51 -10.55
N PRO A 54 -6.15 0.20 -11.18
CA PRO A 54 -6.29 0.57 -12.60
C PRO A 54 -6.40 -0.64 -13.53
N LEU A 55 -5.73 -1.76 -13.20
CA LEU A 55 -5.82 -2.99 -13.97
C LEU A 55 -7.17 -3.70 -13.77
N ILE A 56 -7.73 -3.62 -12.56
CA ILE A 56 -9.09 -4.11 -12.26
C ILE A 56 -10.14 -3.27 -12.99
N GLU A 57 -10.03 -1.94 -12.92
CA GLU A 57 -10.93 -1.01 -13.60
C GLU A 57 -10.91 -1.19 -15.13
N ALA A 58 -9.74 -1.51 -15.70
CA ALA A 58 -9.60 -1.86 -17.11
C ALA A 58 -10.05 -3.31 -17.45
N GLY A 59 -10.47 -4.11 -16.47
CA GLY A 59 -10.90 -5.49 -16.68
C GLY A 59 -9.78 -6.45 -17.11
N LEU A 60 -8.52 -6.06 -16.95
CA LEU A 60 -7.34 -6.88 -17.28
C LEU A 60 -7.07 -7.96 -16.25
N ILE A 61 -7.46 -7.69 -15.01
CA ILE A 61 -7.44 -8.62 -13.88
C ILE A 61 -8.74 -8.47 -13.08
N LYS A 62 -9.10 -9.48 -12.31
CA LYS A 62 -10.27 -9.50 -11.45
C LYS A 62 -9.87 -9.75 -10.00
N PRO A 63 -10.64 -9.21 -9.04
CA PRO A 63 -10.52 -9.60 -7.65
C PRO A 63 -10.69 -11.11 -7.48
N GLY A 64 -9.87 -11.71 -6.62
CA GLY A 64 -9.82 -13.15 -6.38
C GLY A 64 -8.90 -13.92 -7.33
N GLU A 65 -8.36 -13.28 -8.37
CA GLU A 65 -7.42 -13.95 -9.27
C GLU A 65 -6.05 -14.15 -8.62
N LYS A 66 -5.39 -15.24 -9.02
CA LYS A 66 -4.09 -15.63 -8.48
C LYS A 66 -2.94 -15.02 -9.27
N LEU A 67 -1.99 -14.47 -8.54
CA LEU A 67 -0.67 -14.11 -9.01
C LEU A 67 0.31 -15.17 -8.55
N GLN A 68 1.22 -15.56 -9.43
CA GLN A 68 2.28 -16.52 -9.15
C GLN A 68 3.62 -15.89 -9.51
N HIS A 69 4.65 -16.19 -8.73
CA HIS A 69 6.01 -15.84 -9.05
C HIS A 69 6.88 -17.08 -8.85
N GLU A 70 7.53 -17.52 -9.92
CA GLU A 70 8.46 -18.63 -9.88
C GLU A 70 9.90 -18.13 -10.02
N GLN A 71 10.77 -18.56 -9.11
CA GLN A 71 12.21 -18.38 -9.22
C GLN A 71 12.84 -19.63 -9.83
N THR A 72 12.93 -19.71 -11.15
CA THR A 72 13.46 -20.88 -11.88
C THR A 72 14.83 -21.34 -11.39
N ARG A 73 15.69 -20.41 -10.94
CA ARG A 73 17.03 -20.75 -10.40
C ARG A 73 17.02 -21.32 -8.98
N LYS A 74 15.98 -21.05 -8.19
CA LYS A 74 15.86 -21.50 -6.79
C LYS A 74 14.74 -22.52 -6.57
N GLY A 75 13.91 -22.79 -7.58
CA GLY A 75 12.75 -23.68 -7.50
C GLY A 75 11.62 -23.17 -6.59
N ASN A 76 11.67 -21.90 -6.16
CA ASN A 76 10.67 -21.35 -5.25
C ASN A 76 9.49 -20.79 -6.04
N VAL A 77 8.28 -21.24 -5.70
CA VAL A 77 7.02 -20.71 -6.22
C VAL A 77 6.33 -19.93 -5.11
N TYR A 78 5.99 -18.68 -5.39
CA TYR A 78 5.26 -17.80 -4.50
C TYR A 78 3.89 -17.50 -5.08
N GLU A 79 2.87 -17.54 -4.23
CA GLU A 79 1.49 -17.25 -4.62
C GLU A 79 0.97 -16.01 -3.90
N ALA A 80 0.12 -15.27 -4.61
CA ALA A 80 -0.66 -14.17 -4.08
C ALA A 80 -2.04 -14.12 -4.73
N THR A 81 -2.97 -13.40 -4.10
CA THR A 81 -4.33 -13.19 -4.60
C THR A 81 -4.61 -11.71 -4.71
N VAL A 82 -5.31 -11.30 -5.77
CA VAL A 82 -5.73 -9.90 -5.96
C VAL A 82 -6.95 -9.62 -5.08
N ALA A 83 -6.89 -8.61 -4.23
CA ALA A 83 -8.04 -8.14 -3.44
C ALA A 83 -8.98 -7.26 -4.28
N THR A 84 -10.24 -7.15 -3.84
CA THR A 84 -11.25 -6.26 -4.43
C THR A 84 -10.86 -4.78 -4.38
N SER A 85 -10.03 -4.39 -3.42
CA SER A 85 -9.47 -3.05 -3.25
C SER A 85 -8.30 -2.72 -4.19
N GLY A 86 -7.84 -3.68 -5.01
CA GLY A 86 -6.62 -3.54 -5.83
C GLY A 86 -5.32 -3.79 -5.06
N GLU A 87 -5.43 -4.40 -3.88
CA GLU A 87 -4.30 -4.83 -3.05
C GLU A 87 -3.89 -6.27 -3.40
N ILE A 88 -2.72 -6.69 -2.93
CA ILE A 88 -2.17 -8.02 -3.13
C ILE A 88 -2.12 -8.72 -1.78
N VAL A 89 -2.88 -9.81 -1.67
CA VAL A 89 -2.93 -10.65 -0.48
C VAL A 89 -1.96 -11.80 -0.66
N THR A 90 -1.00 -11.90 0.24
CA THR A 90 0.00 -12.98 0.28
C THR A 90 -0.11 -13.73 1.61
N VAL A 91 0.61 -14.84 1.74
CA VAL A 91 0.73 -15.57 3.02
C VAL A 91 1.32 -14.71 4.15
N LYS A 92 2.12 -13.68 3.83
CA LYS A 92 2.74 -12.81 4.84
C LYS A 92 1.90 -11.60 5.22
N GLY A 93 0.85 -11.31 4.46
CA GLY A 93 0.00 -10.14 4.67
C GLY A 93 -0.49 -9.52 3.37
N THR A 94 -1.17 -8.39 3.53
CA THR A 94 -1.80 -7.63 2.45
C THR A 94 -0.97 -6.40 2.12
N TYR A 95 -0.72 -6.16 0.83
CA TYR A 95 0.17 -5.11 0.35
C TYR A 95 -0.47 -4.30 -0.77
N GLN A 96 -0.28 -2.98 -0.73
CA GLN A 96 -0.87 -2.07 -1.72
C GLN A 96 -0.10 -2.04 -3.04
N ALA A 97 1.15 -2.52 -3.07
CA ALA A 97 2.00 -2.51 -4.24
C ALA A 97 2.66 -3.87 -4.47
N PRO A 98 2.86 -4.27 -5.74
CA PRO A 98 3.44 -5.57 -6.08
C PRO A 98 4.89 -5.75 -5.63
N SER A 99 5.70 -4.69 -5.67
CA SER A 99 7.11 -4.75 -5.25
C SER A 99 7.27 -5.08 -3.76
N PRO A 100 6.63 -4.38 -2.80
CA PRO A 100 6.72 -4.76 -1.38
C PRO A 100 6.06 -6.12 -1.08
N ALA A 101 5.00 -6.50 -1.79
CA ALA A 101 4.40 -7.83 -1.65
C ALA A 101 5.40 -8.94 -1.98
N LEU A 102 6.13 -8.80 -3.08
CA LEU A 102 7.11 -9.78 -3.50
C LEU A 102 8.39 -9.72 -2.66
N ALA A 103 8.83 -8.52 -2.28
CA ALA A 103 10.00 -8.35 -1.42
C ALA A 103 9.80 -8.99 -0.05
N ALA A 104 8.60 -8.92 0.52
CA ALA A 104 8.28 -9.59 1.77
C ALA A 104 8.37 -11.12 1.67
N LEU A 105 7.95 -11.69 0.54
CA LEU A 105 8.00 -13.13 0.27
C LEU A 105 9.42 -13.62 0.02
N VAL A 106 10.15 -12.93 -0.85
CA VAL A 106 11.51 -13.29 -1.27
C VAL A 106 12.57 -12.95 -0.21
N GLY A 107 12.29 -11.95 0.64
CA GLY A 107 13.23 -11.43 1.63
C GLY A 107 14.30 -10.49 1.06
N SER A 108 14.17 -10.05 -0.19
CA SER A 108 15.05 -9.09 -0.83
C SER A 108 14.28 -8.12 -1.71
N GLN A 109 14.86 -6.95 -2.01
CA GLN A 109 14.22 -5.98 -2.89
C GLN A 109 14.14 -6.54 -4.32
N ILE A 110 12.92 -6.68 -4.85
CA ILE A 110 12.66 -7.24 -6.17
C ILE A 110 11.54 -6.45 -6.86
N ASP A 111 11.63 -6.33 -8.18
CA ASP A 111 10.60 -5.65 -8.96
C ASP A 111 9.36 -6.53 -9.11
N GLY A 112 8.36 -6.30 -8.27
CA GLY A 112 7.11 -7.04 -8.31
C GLY A 112 6.32 -6.85 -9.61
N TRP A 113 6.50 -5.76 -10.37
CA TRP A 113 5.74 -5.58 -11.61
C TRP A 113 6.20 -6.54 -12.71
N ALA A 114 7.51 -6.73 -12.86
CA ALA A 114 8.07 -7.61 -13.86
C ALA A 114 7.99 -9.10 -13.46
N ASN A 115 7.98 -9.39 -12.15
CA ASN A 115 8.14 -10.74 -11.63
C ASN A 115 6.82 -11.43 -11.24
N TRP A 116 5.75 -10.68 -10.96
CA TRP A 116 4.44 -11.28 -10.76
C TRP A 116 3.83 -11.69 -12.10
N LEU A 117 3.54 -12.97 -12.24
CA LEU A 117 2.80 -13.58 -13.33
C LEU A 117 1.33 -13.72 -12.92
N HIS A 118 0.42 -13.23 -13.75
CA HIS A 118 -1.00 -13.43 -13.54
C HIS A 118 -1.42 -14.79 -14.14
N ALA A 119 -1.72 -15.77 -13.28
CA ALA A 119 -1.90 -17.17 -13.67
C ALA A 119 -3.00 -17.38 -14.75
N PRO A 120 -4.19 -16.75 -14.67
CA PRO A 120 -5.21 -16.85 -15.73
C PRO A 120 -4.77 -16.29 -17.08
N SER A 121 -3.99 -15.21 -17.09
CA SER A 121 -3.59 -14.54 -18.34
C SER A 121 -2.24 -14.98 -18.90
N GLY A 122 -1.42 -15.64 -18.09
CA GLY A 122 -0.03 -15.97 -18.40
C GLY A 122 0.87 -14.74 -18.63
N LYS A 123 0.44 -13.54 -18.23
CA LYS A 123 1.15 -12.27 -18.47
C LYS A 123 1.64 -11.66 -17.18
N THR A 124 2.71 -10.89 -17.27
CA THR A 124 3.22 -10.17 -16.09
C THR A 124 2.41 -8.92 -15.81
N LEU A 125 2.38 -8.47 -14.55
CA LEU A 125 1.70 -7.22 -14.18
C LEU A 125 2.22 -6.02 -14.98
N ARG A 126 3.51 -6.00 -15.30
CA ARG A 126 4.13 -4.98 -16.17
C ARG A 126 3.54 -5.00 -17.58
N GLN A 127 3.35 -6.18 -18.18
CA GLN A 127 2.74 -6.30 -19.51
C GLN A 127 1.28 -5.87 -19.50
N LEU A 128 0.53 -6.23 -18.46
CA LEU A 128 -0.86 -5.78 -18.30
C LEU A 128 -0.93 -4.26 -18.13
N ARG A 129 0.02 -3.66 -17.41
CA ARG A 129 0.10 -2.21 -17.29
C ARG A 129 0.43 -1.50 -18.60
N LEU A 130 1.33 -2.05 -19.42
CA LEU A 130 1.64 -1.49 -20.75
C LEU A 130 0.42 -1.51 -21.68
N LYS A 131 -0.47 -2.49 -21.53
CA LYS A 131 -1.75 -2.54 -22.27
C LYS A 131 -2.73 -1.45 -21.86
N LEU A 132 -2.58 -0.87 -20.68
CA LEU A 132 -3.43 0.22 -20.20
C LEU A 132 -2.99 1.58 -20.75
N GLU A 133 -1.76 1.69 -21.21
CA GLU A 133 -1.17 2.92 -21.79
C GLU A 133 -1.29 2.97 -23.34
N GLN A 134 -1.89 1.94 -23.96
CA GLN A 134 -2.19 1.87 -25.41
C GLN A 134 -3.68 2.12 -25.66
#